data_AF-A0A0B7NQS2-F1
#
_entry.id   AF-A0A0B7NQS2-F1
#
_cell.length_a   1.000
_cell.length_b   1.000
_cell.length_c   1.000
_cell.angle_alpha   90.00
_cell.angle_beta   90.00
_cell.angle_gamma   90.00
#
_symmetry.space_group_name_H-M   'P 1'
#
loop_
_entity.id
_entity.type
_entity.pdbx_description
1 polymer ?
#
loop_
_entity_poly.entity_id
_entity_poly.type
_entity_poly.pdbx_seq_one_letter_code
_entity_poly.pdbx_strand_id
1 'polypeptide(L)'
;MYRFTIKFMYTSKNNLLTRGQAICLVLDMVPTVENRRNGNDILDNSVFNVTYTEEQGPQHPFAMGKSTIEKSLFTHKTYLRAPPNSPTLYPSNTVASGNINDFSSKSNNNHSDSSDSSADDSIVYNLQNLFGYAFYTTTDIYNNINKQLPRLPKFMKASKFGKLIKDKDFGERIAKRAEGKTIKGRMLYKLKDNAIGNLMESISAFRTEINSNDSNWMNVGYVRKSSGIESVATRQRLLEAMIMKLGNRCLCRYVFASTSSTSSSPILERDFLADNNTNGNNNIKATSLAHCDGDTQAMIDFIGHSIKKIRLCVISYAGLSNNSDDVAIFLKYEKCFS
;
A
#
# COMPACT_ATOMS: atom_id res chain seq x y z
N MET A 1 10.80 -20.96 -18.10
CA MET A 1 11.96 -20.23 -17.52
C MET A 1 11.44 -18.90 -16.98
N TYR A 2 11.19 -18.78 -15.67
CA TYR A 2 10.42 -17.66 -15.12
C TYR A 2 11.30 -16.43 -14.83
N ARG A 3 11.15 -15.36 -15.62
CA ARG A 3 11.57 -14.01 -15.27
C ARG A 3 10.52 -13.40 -14.36
N PHE A 4 10.88 -13.09 -13.12
CA PHE A 4 10.15 -12.12 -12.32
C PHE A 4 10.69 -10.74 -12.68
N THR A 5 9.87 -9.94 -13.35
CA THR A 5 10.16 -8.53 -13.63
C THR A 5 9.28 -7.70 -12.70
N ILE A 6 9.82 -7.29 -11.56
CA ILE A 6 9.20 -6.24 -10.74
C ILE A 6 9.61 -4.92 -11.37
N LYS A 7 8.76 -4.35 -12.23
CA LYS A 7 8.90 -2.97 -12.68
C LYS A 7 8.26 -2.08 -11.61
N PHE A 8 9.07 -1.43 -10.78
CA PHE A 8 8.61 -0.20 -10.15
C PHE A 8 8.74 0.90 -11.20
N MET A 9 7.62 1.28 -11.83
CA MET A 9 7.64 2.52 -12.60
C MET A 9 7.79 3.67 -11.62
N TYR A 10 8.94 4.34 -11.76
CA TYR A 10 9.22 5.67 -11.29
C TYR A 10 7.98 6.52 -11.55
N THR A 11 7.23 6.88 -10.50
CA THR A 11 6.23 7.93 -10.64
C THR A 11 6.97 9.17 -11.12
N SER A 12 6.40 9.87 -12.10
CA SER A 12 6.83 11.24 -12.40
C SER A 12 6.93 12.00 -11.08
N LYS A 13 7.94 12.87 -10.95
CA LYS A 13 8.06 13.74 -9.78
C LYS A 13 6.85 14.67 -9.74
N ASN A 14 5.77 14.23 -9.08
CA ASN A 14 4.86 15.16 -8.44
C ASN A 14 5.75 16.02 -7.55
N ASN A 15 5.82 17.32 -7.85
CA ASN A 15 6.59 18.31 -7.11
C ASN A 15 5.93 18.58 -5.74
N LEU A 16 5.79 17.52 -4.95
CA LEU A 16 5.33 17.55 -3.57
C LEU A 16 6.44 18.22 -2.76
N LEU A 17 6.14 19.40 -2.25
CA LEU A 17 7.03 20.13 -1.36
C LEU A 17 7.32 19.26 -0.13
N THR A 18 8.56 19.31 0.37
CA THR A 18 8.82 18.82 1.74
C THR A 18 8.14 19.74 2.75
N ARG A 19 7.81 19.24 3.94
CA ARG A 19 7.19 20.06 5.00
C ARG A 19 7.97 21.35 5.24
N GLY A 20 9.30 21.29 5.30
CA GLY A 20 10.11 22.51 5.43
C GLY A 20 9.89 23.51 4.30
N GLN A 21 9.85 23.08 3.04
CA GLN A 21 9.59 24.00 1.91
C GLN A 21 8.18 24.59 1.97
N ALA A 22 7.18 23.77 2.28
CA ALA A 22 5.79 24.23 2.42
C ALA A 22 5.64 25.24 3.57
N ILE A 23 6.30 24.99 4.71
CA ILE A 23 6.37 25.94 5.83
C ILE A 23 6.99 27.27 5.40
N CYS A 24 8.11 27.23 4.66
CA CYS A 24 8.76 28.45 4.19
C CYS A 24 7.82 29.29 3.31
N LEU A 25 7.02 28.68 2.42
CA LEU A 25 6.02 29.43 1.64
C LEU A 25 4.90 30.04 2.50
N VAL A 26 4.41 29.32 3.52
CA VAL A 26 3.35 29.80 4.43
C VAL A 26 3.83 30.93 5.36
N LEU A 27 5.12 30.94 5.71
CA LEU A 27 5.75 31.95 6.56
C LEU A 27 6.47 33.06 5.75
N ASP A 28 6.24 33.13 4.42
CA ASP A 28 6.89 34.06 3.48
C ASP A 28 8.43 34.13 3.60
N MET A 29 9.05 32.95 3.74
CA MET A 29 10.49 32.77 3.85
C MET A 29 11.07 32.08 2.61
N VAL A 30 12.29 32.48 2.22
CA VAL A 30 13.07 31.73 1.21
C VAL A 30 13.40 30.32 1.73
N PRO A 31 13.18 29.20 0.98
CA PRO A 31 13.38 27.82 1.44
C PRO A 31 14.84 27.34 1.68
N THR A 32 15.67 28.14 2.37
CA THR A 32 17.04 27.76 2.77
C THR A 32 17.06 26.56 3.74
N VAL A 33 18.22 25.97 4.01
CA VAL A 33 18.31 24.87 5.01
C VAL A 33 17.95 25.36 6.41
N GLU A 34 18.40 26.56 6.76
CA GLU A 34 18.19 27.19 8.06
C GLU A 34 16.73 27.64 8.25
N ASN A 35 16.15 28.36 7.29
CA ASN A 35 14.74 28.77 7.35
C ASN A 35 13.79 27.57 7.43
N ARG A 36 14.14 26.46 6.77
CA ARG A 36 13.39 25.20 6.89
C ARG A 36 13.49 24.61 8.29
N ARG A 37 14.63 24.70 8.97
CA ARG A 37 14.77 24.27 10.37
C ARG A 37 13.93 25.16 11.29
N ASN A 38 14.19 26.46 11.26
CA ASN A 38 13.53 27.46 12.10
C ASN A 38 12.00 27.41 11.93
N GLY A 39 11.51 27.28 10.69
CA GLY A 39 10.08 27.14 10.40
C GLY A 39 9.46 25.84 10.94
N ASN A 40 10.18 24.72 10.91
CA ASN A 40 9.70 23.48 11.55
C ASN A 40 9.60 23.69 13.07
N ASP A 41 10.60 24.33 13.69
CA ASP A 41 10.62 24.57 15.14
C ASP A 41 9.49 25.55 15.57
N ILE A 42 9.15 26.55 14.74
CA ILE A 42 8.00 27.44 14.94
C ILE A 42 6.68 26.66 14.92
N LEU A 43 6.41 25.88 13.86
CA LEU A 43 5.11 25.21 13.69
C LEU A 43 4.94 23.97 14.59
N ASP A 44 6.02 23.29 14.95
CA ASP A 44 5.97 22.20 15.93
C ASP A 44 5.48 22.70 17.30
N ASN A 45 5.93 23.89 17.71
CA ASN A 45 5.51 24.56 18.96
C ASN A 45 4.20 25.37 18.86
N SER A 46 3.60 25.50 17.67
CA SER A 46 2.35 26.27 17.47
C SER A 46 1.09 25.40 17.51
N VAL A 47 -0.10 26.02 17.51
CA VAL A 47 -1.39 25.31 17.31
C VAL A 47 -1.70 24.99 15.84
N PHE A 48 -0.90 25.51 14.90
CA PHE A 48 -1.08 25.34 13.46
C PHE A 48 -0.12 24.31 12.87
N ASN A 49 -0.47 23.76 11.72
CA ASN A 49 0.42 22.96 10.88
C ASN A 49 0.21 23.31 9.41
N VAL A 50 1.17 22.98 8.56
CA VAL A 50 1.06 23.24 7.12
C VAL A 50 0.34 22.08 6.41
N THR A 51 -0.63 22.41 5.56
CA THR A 51 -1.47 21.45 4.85
C THR A 51 -1.83 21.96 3.44
N TYR A 52 -2.47 21.11 2.65
CA TYR A 52 -3.04 21.42 1.33
C TYR A 52 -4.29 20.56 1.10
N THR A 53 -5.21 21.03 0.25
CA THR A 53 -6.37 20.25 -0.22
C THR A 53 -6.08 19.63 -1.59
N GLU A 54 -6.90 18.68 -2.04
CA GLU A 54 -6.79 18.16 -3.42
C GLU A 54 -7.05 19.24 -4.48
N GLU A 55 -8.00 20.15 -4.21
CA GLU A 55 -8.40 21.22 -5.13
C GLU A 55 -7.29 22.25 -5.35
N GLN A 56 -6.58 22.65 -4.28
CA GLN A 56 -5.47 23.59 -4.36
C GLN A 56 -4.15 22.91 -4.76
N GLY A 57 -4.00 21.62 -4.45
CA GLY A 57 -2.83 20.83 -4.80
C GLY A 57 -1.58 21.12 -3.96
N PRO A 58 -0.54 20.26 -4.08
CA PRO A 58 0.59 20.25 -3.16
C PRO A 58 1.58 21.43 -3.29
N GLN A 59 1.38 22.34 -4.24
CA GLN A 59 2.22 23.54 -4.42
C GLN A 59 1.65 24.79 -3.75
N HIS A 60 0.42 24.74 -3.25
CA HIS A 60 -0.27 25.86 -2.61
C HIS A 60 -0.55 25.53 -1.13
N PRO A 61 0.49 25.51 -0.28
CA PRO A 61 0.35 25.22 1.14
C PRO A 61 -0.35 26.36 1.89
N PHE A 62 -1.09 26.02 2.94
CA PHE A 62 -1.64 26.99 3.90
C PHE A 62 -1.51 26.48 5.34
N ALA A 63 -1.61 27.40 6.31
CA ALA A 63 -1.67 27.08 7.73
C ALA A 63 -3.10 26.68 8.13
N MET A 64 -3.25 25.56 8.84
CA MET A 64 -4.52 25.15 9.43
C MET A 64 -4.32 24.62 10.85
N GLY A 65 -5.33 24.76 11.72
CA GLY A 65 -5.26 24.28 13.10
C GLY A 65 -5.03 22.76 13.16
N LYS A 66 -4.10 22.29 14.00
CA LYS A 66 -3.75 20.86 14.15
C LYS A 66 -5.00 20.00 14.40
N SER A 67 -5.86 20.44 15.32
CA SER A 67 -7.12 19.79 15.66
C SER A 67 -8.16 19.75 14.52
N THR A 68 -8.12 20.69 13.57
CA THR A 68 -9.01 20.66 12.39
C THR A 68 -8.48 19.72 11.31
N ILE A 69 -7.15 19.65 11.13
CA ILE A 69 -6.51 18.67 10.25
C ILE A 69 -6.81 17.24 10.75
N GLU A 70 -6.66 17.00 12.05
CA GLU A 70 -6.97 15.71 12.70
C GLU A 70 -8.44 15.30 12.54
N LYS A 71 -9.38 16.25 12.68
CA LYS A 71 -10.83 16.01 12.49
C LYS A 71 -11.25 15.83 11.02
N SER A 72 -10.38 16.12 10.05
CA SER A 72 -10.74 16.14 8.62
C SER A 72 -9.59 15.73 7.71
N LEU A 73 -8.98 14.58 8.04
CA LEU A 73 -7.82 13.98 7.37
C LEU A 73 -8.01 13.71 5.87
N PHE A 74 -9.24 13.47 5.41
CA PHE A 74 -9.53 13.27 3.99
C PHE A 74 -9.50 14.59 3.19
N THR A 75 -9.82 15.71 3.83
CA THR A 75 -9.80 17.05 3.22
C THR A 75 -8.42 17.70 3.28
N HIS A 76 -7.71 17.52 4.40
CA HIS A 76 -6.46 18.21 4.72
C HIS A 76 -5.27 17.26 4.68
N LYS A 77 -4.49 17.32 3.60
CA LYS A 77 -3.30 16.48 3.41
C LYS A 77 -2.06 17.13 4.04
N THR A 78 -1.23 16.32 4.68
CA THR A 78 -0.01 16.80 5.36
C THR A 78 1.25 16.57 4.51
N TYR A 79 2.24 17.43 4.70
CA TYR A 79 3.52 17.35 4.00
C TYR A 79 4.52 16.46 4.74
N LEU A 80 5.26 15.63 4.00
CA LEU A 80 6.30 14.77 4.57
C LEU A 80 7.50 15.60 5.06
N ARG A 81 7.98 15.32 6.27
CA ARG A 81 9.20 15.93 6.82
C ARG A 81 10.40 15.44 5.99
N ALA A 82 11.24 16.37 5.54
CA ALA A 82 12.49 16.00 4.87
C ALA A 82 13.37 15.19 5.84
N PRO A 83 14.05 14.11 5.40
CA PRO A 83 15.02 13.43 6.24
C PRO A 83 16.15 14.42 6.61
N PRO A 84 16.71 14.33 7.83
CA PRO A 84 17.77 15.24 8.26
C PRO A 84 19.03 15.07 7.40
N ASN A 85 19.70 16.19 7.12
CA ASN A 85 20.95 16.23 6.35
C ASN A 85 22.12 15.66 7.18
N SER A 86 22.24 14.34 7.21
CA SER A 86 23.26 13.54 7.92
C SER A 86 23.20 13.63 9.46
N PRO A 87 23.56 12.57 10.19
CA PRO A 87 23.62 12.63 11.66
C PRO A 87 24.87 13.39 12.11
N THR A 88 24.70 14.55 12.73
CA THR A 88 25.74 15.17 13.55
C THR A 88 25.93 14.35 14.83
N LEU A 89 27.10 13.71 14.95
CA LEU A 89 27.49 12.98 16.13
C LEU A 89 27.93 13.94 17.24
N TYR A 90 27.14 14.04 18.31
CA TYR A 90 27.63 14.56 19.59
C TYR A 90 28.14 13.39 20.45
N PRO A 91 29.34 13.49 21.07
CA PRO A 91 29.83 12.49 21.98
C PRO A 91 29.24 12.69 23.38
N SER A 92 28.49 11.69 23.89
CA SER A 92 28.14 11.61 25.31
C SER A 92 28.97 10.53 25.98
N ASN A 93 29.69 10.91 27.02
CA ASN A 93 30.48 10.01 27.86
C ASN A 93 29.57 9.15 28.77
N THR A 94 30.14 8.02 29.19
CA THR A 94 29.75 7.16 30.33
C THR A 94 29.41 7.97 31.60
N VAL A 95 28.64 7.51 32.60
CA VAL A 95 28.89 6.38 33.54
C VAL A 95 27.56 5.80 34.09
N ALA A 96 27.61 4.64 34.77
CA ALA A 96 26.49 3.76 35.18
C ALA A 96 26.00 3.90 36.66
N SER A 97 25.06 3.02 37.05
CA SER A 97 24.55 2.72 38.43
C SER A 97 23.49 3.69 39.01
N GLY A 98 22.45 3.27 39.77
CA GLY A 98 21.96 1.93 40.12
C GLY A 98 20.85 1.92 41.20
N ASN A 99 19.99 0.89 41.18
CA ASN A 99 19.18 0.27 42.28
C ASN A 99 18.19 1.03 43.23
N ILE A 100 16.92 0.56 43.16
CA ILE A 100 16.07 -0.06 44.23
C ILE A 100 15.50 0.77 45.42
N ASN A 101 14.16 0.84 45.49
CA ASN A 101 13.20 0.59 46.62
C ASN A 101 11.90 1.43 46.37
N ASP A 102 10.66 0.92 46.33
CA ASP A 102 9.86 -0.02 47.15
C ASP A 102 9.05 0.68 48.28
N PHE A 103 7.72 0.49 48.29
CA PHE A 103 6.81 0.31 49.46
C PHE A 103 5.30 0.40 49.11
N SER A 104 4.46 -0.20 49.97
CA SER A 104 2.98 -0.29 49.86
C SER A 104 2.32 -0.13 51.26
N SER A 105 1.00 -0.16 51.51
CA SER A 105 -0.21 -0.65 50.81
C SER A 105 -1.50 -0.05 51.46
N LYS A 106 -2.70 -0.55 51.08
CA LYS A 106 -4.05 -0.42 51.74
C LYS A 106 -4.91 0.81 51.38
N SER A 107 -6.26 0.77 51.37
CA SER A 107 -7.26 -0.34 51.37
C SER A 107 -8.70 0.23 51.35
N ASN A 108 -9.60 -0.28 50.47
CA ASN A 108 -11.07 -0.45 50.61
C ASN A 108 -11.98 0.76 51.02
N ASN A 109 -13.24 0.94 50.59
CA ASN A 109 -14.15 0.17 49.71
C ASN A 109 -15.44 0.96 49.34
N ASN A 110 -16.19 0.40 48.37
CA ASN A 110 -17.66 0.47 48.12
C ASN A 110 -18.24 1.41 47.02
N HIS A 111 -18.99 0.75 46.12
CA HIS A 111 -20.20 1.11 45.33
C HIS A 111 -20.57 2.58 45.05
N SER A 112 -21.12 2.93 43.88
CA SER A 112 -21.43 2.17 42.65
C SER A 112 -21.65 3.17 41.49
N ASP A 113 -21.35 2.78 40.25
CA ASP A 113 -22.37 2.74 39.19
C ASP A 113 -21.81 2.38 37.80
N SER A 114 -22.68 1.72 37.06
CA SER A 114 -22.62 1.40 35.63
C SER A 114 -22.11 2.54 34.74
N SER A 115 -21.05 2.29 33.98
CA SER A 115 -20.86 2.84 32.64
C SER A 115 -19.83 1.99 31.88
N ASP A 116 -20.31 1.20 30.91
CA ASP A 116 -19.45 0.60 29.87
C ASP A 116 -18.79 1.73 29.07
N SER A 117 -17.51 2.01 29.34
CA SER A 117 -16.65 2.73 28.40
C SER A 117 -15.87 1.70 27.60
N SER A 118 -16.39 1.34 26.42
CA SER A 118 -15.64 0.60 25.41
C SER A 118 -14.28 1.25 25.19
N ALA A 119 -13.21 0.49 25.41
CA ALA A 119 -11.86 0.93 25.07
C ALA A 119 -11.77 1.08 23.55
N ASP A 120 -11.94 2.31 23.08
CA ASP A 120 -11.78 2.72 21.69
C ASP A 120 -10.28 2.74 21.38
N ASP A 121 -9.71 1.54 21.20
CA ASP A 121 -8.31 1.29 20.84
C ASP A 121 -8.09 1.78 19.41
N SER A 122 -8.00 3.10 19.28
CA SER A 122 -7.57 3.80 18.08
C SER A 122 -6.08 3.53 17.83
N ILE A 123 -5.77 2.35 17.29
CA ILE A 123 -4.41 1.94 16.94
C ILE A 123 -3.93 2.72 15.69
N VAL A 124 -3.68 4.01 15.89
CA VAL A 124 -2.94 4.87 14.98
C VAL A 124 -1.50 4.40 14.98
N TYR A 125 -1.20 3.38 14.18
CA TYR A 125 0.17 2.90 14.00
C TYR A 125 1.04 4.03 13.44
N ASN A 126 1.87 4.61 14.31
CA ASN A 126 2.93 5.53 13.91
C ASN A 126 3.95 4.75 13.05
N LEU A 127 3.74 4.78 11.73
CA LEU A 127 4.45 3.98 10.72
C LEU A 127 5.99 4.09 10.82
N GLN A 128 6.51 5.22 11.32
CA GLN A 128 7.95 5.41 11.52
C GLN A 128 8.54 4.45 12.55
N ASN A 129 7.75 4.00 13.54
CA ASN A 129 8.18 3.03 14.53
C ASN A 129 8.10 1.57 14.04
N LEU A 130 7.40 1.30 12.93
CA LEU A 130 7.14 -0.06 12.45
C LEU A 130 8.33 -0.64 11.65
N PHE A 131 9.11 0.22 11.00
CA PHE A 131 10.23 -0.18 10.14
C PHE A 131 11.58 0.22 10.75
N GLY A 132 12.55 -0.70 10.74
CA GLY A 132 13.96 -0.40 11.04
C GLY A 132 14.75 -0.21 9.75
N TYR A 133 15.48 0.90 9.63
CA TYR A 133 16.41 1.13 8.52
C TYR A 133 17.79 0.56 8.86
N ALA A 134 18.25 -0.44 8.12
CA ALA A 134 19.52 -1.11 8.40
C ALA A 134 20.20 -1.65 7.13
N PHE A 135 21.46 -2.07 7.29
CA PHE A 135 22.25 -2.70 6.25
C PHE A 135 21.95 -4.19 6.18
N TYR A 136 21.57 -4.69 5.00
CA TYR A 136 21.29 -6.09 4.75
C TYR A 136 22.11 -6.62 3.57
N THR A 137 22.74 -7.77 3.74
CA THR A 137 23.36 -8.51 2.64
C THR A 137 22.31 -9.28 1.84
N THR A 138 22.68 -9.74 0.64
CA THR A 138 21.84 -10.67 -0.16
C THR A 138 21.44 -11.91 0.64
N THR A 139 22.31 -12.41 1.52
CA THR A 139 22.05 -13.57 2.36
C THR A 139 21.01 -13.26 3.44
N ASP A 140 21.08 -12.09 4.07
CA ASP A 140 20.13 -11.68 5.11
C ASP A 140 18.72 -11.52 4.55
N ILE A 141 18.61 -10.88 3.37
CA ILE A 141 17.34 -10.71 2.65
C ILE A 141 16.76 -12.09 2.27
N TYR A 142 17.58 -12.97 1.68
CA TYR A 142 17.15 -14.33 1.32
C TYR A 142 16.70 -15.14 2.54
N ASN A 143 17.45 -15.09 3.64
CA ASN A 143 17.12 -15.78 4.88
C ASN A 143 15.84 -15.23 5.52
N ASN A 144 15.62 -13.91 5.45
CA ASN A 144 14.39 -13.29 5.96
C ASN A 144 13.15 -13.73 5.16
N ILE A 145 13.23 -13.73 3.83
CA ILE A 145 12.15 -14.23 2.97
C ILE A 145 11.94 -15.73 3.17
N ASN A 146 13.00 -16.51 3.39
CA ASN A 146 12.90 -17.95 3.67
C ASN A 146 12.11 -18.27 4.96
N LYS A 147 12.09 -17.37 5.96
CA LYS A 147 11.22 -17.52 7.14
C LYS A 147 9.73 -17.48 6.76
N GLN A 148 9.35 -16.62 5.81
CA GLN A 148 7.98 -16.46 5.33
C GLN A 148 7.61 -17.45 4.22
N LEU A 149 8.59 -17.94 3.46
CA LEU A 149 8.43 -18.89 2.37
C LEU A 149 9.35 -20.11 2.56
N PRO A 150 9.08 -21.04 3.49
CA PRO A 150 9.97 -22.17 3.81
C PRO A 150 10.26 -23.12 2.63
N ARG A 151 9.46 -23.05 1.56
CA ARG A 151 9.67 -23.83 0.33
C ARG A 151 10.61 -23.16 -0.67
N LEU A 152 10.98 -21.88 -0.48
CA LEU A 152 11.87 -21.12 -1.36
C LEU A 152 13.17 -21.87 -1.74
N PRO A 153 13.88 -22.57 -0.83
CA PRO A 153 15.15 -23.22 -1.15
C PRO A 153 15.02 -24.36 -2.16
N LYS A 154 13.82 -24.97 -2.28
CA LYS A 154 13.52 -26.01 -3.27
C LYS A 154 13.45 -25.44 -4.70
N PHE A 155 13.11 -24.14 -4.84
CA PHE A 155 12.92 -23.49 -6.14
C PHE A 155 14.08 -22.53 -6.51
N MET A 156 14.77 -21.98 -5.52
CA MET A 156 15.76 -20.92 -5.74
C MET A 156 16.84 -20.90 -4.65
N LYS A 157 18.11 -21.02 -5.05
CA LYS A 157 19.27 -20.81 -4.17
C LYS A 157 19.57 -19.31 -4.00
N ALA A 158 20.15 -18.92 -2.87
CA ALA A 158 20.51 -17.53 -2.55
C ALA A 158 21.34 -16.81 -3.64
N SER A 159 22.21 -17.54 -4.36
CA SER A 159 23.00 -16.98 -5.48
C SER A 159 22.15 -16.61 -6.70
N LYS A 160 21.06 -17.35 -6.97
CA LYS A 160 20.08 -17.03 -8.03
C LYS A 160 19.15 -15.91 -7.59
N PHE A 161 18.73 -15.92 -6.33
CA PHE A 161 17.98 -14.82 -5.72
C PHE A 161 18.76 -13.50 -5.78
N GLY A 162 20.06 -13.52 -5.47
CA GLY A 162 20.96 -12.37 -5.58
C GLY A 162 21.12 -11.79 -6.98
N LYS A 163 20.76 -12.54 -8.04
CA LYS A 163 20.68 -12.02 -9.40
C LYS A 163 19.35 -11.30 -9.68
N LEU A 164 18.26 -11.70 -9.04
CA LEU A 164 16.95 -11.04 -9.16
C LEU A 164 16.92 -9.71 -8.41
N ILE A 165 17.44 -9.66 -7.19
CA ILE A 165 17.57 -8.39 -6.43
C ILE A 165 18.78 -7.55 -6.86
N LYS A 166 19.42 -7.86 -8.00
CA LYS A 166 20.58 -7.07 -8.49
C LYS A 166 20.13 -5.73 -9.07
N ASP A 167 18.92 -5.67 -9.59
CA ASP A 167 18.37 -4.49 -10.26
C ASP A 167 18.15 -3.32 -9.28
N LYS A 168 17.97 -2.11 -9.82
CA LYS A 168 17.94 -0.85 -9.06
C LYS A 168 16.71 -0.73 -8.15
N ASP A 169 15.67 -1.50 -8.44
CA ASP A 169 14.38 -1.52 -7.76
C ASP A 169 14.45 -1.93 -6.28
N PHE A 170 15.53 -2.60 -5.87
CA PHE A 170 15.76 -3.04 -4.48
C PHE A 170 16.81 -2.19 -3.75
N GLY A 171 16.95 -0.90 -4.09
CA GLY A 171 17.93 0.03 -3.51
C GLY A 171 19.37 -0.13 -4.06
N GLU A 172 20.27 0.79 -3.73
CA GLU A 172 21.65 0.73 -4.21
C GLU A 172 22.50 -0.32 -3.47
N ARG A 173 23.41 -0.99 -4.20
CA ARG A 173 24.35 -1.95 -3.62
C ARG A 173 25.64 -1.27 -3.15
N ILE A 174 25.73 -1.02 -1.86
CA ILE A 174 26.91 -0.44 -1.22
C ILE A 174 27.84 -1.52 -0.64
N ALA A 175 29.13 -1.18 -0.52
CA ALA A 175 30.12 -2.00 0.16
C ALA A 175 30.43 -1.37 1.53
N LYS A 176 30.42 -2.18 2.59
CA LYS A 176 30.78 -1.78 3.95
C LYS A 176 31.89 -2.70 4.47
N ARG A 177 32.85 -2.16 5.23
CA ARG A 177 33.77 -3.01 6.01
C ARG A 177 33.10 -3.44 7.31
N ALA A 178 33.16 -4.73 7.60
CA ALA A 178 32.78 -5.33 8.87
C ALA A 178 33.76 -6.47 9.15
N GLU A 179 34.26 -6.59 10.38
CA GLU A 179 35.16 -7.69 10.80
C GLU A 179 36.37 -7.87 9.86
N GLY A 180 36.99 -6.77 9.43
CA GLY A 180 38.11 -6.76 8.48
C GLY A 180 37.77 -7.12 7.03
N LYS A 181 36.55 -7.61 6.75
CA LYS A 181 36.11 -8.04 5.41
C LYS A 181 35.21 -6.98 4.77
N THR A 182 35.28 -6.88 3.43
CA THR A 182 34.40 -5.98 2.66
C THR A 182 33.14 -6.73 2.25
N ILE A 183 32.02 -6.46 2.94
CA ILE A 183 30.72 -7.08 2.66
C ILE A 183 29.87 -6.17 1.76
N LYS A 184 29.15 -6.77 0.80
CA LYS A 184 28.34 -6.05 -0.20
C LYS A 184 26.84 -6.28 0.01
N GLY A 185 26.14 -5.24 0.45
CA GLY A 185 24.72 -5.27 0.81
C GLY A 185 23.99 -4.01 0.37
N ARG A 186 22.85 -3.72 0.99
CA ARG A 186 21.98 -2.56 0.69
C ARG A 186 21.43 -1.99 1.99
N MET A 187 21.16 -0.69 2.03
CA MET A 187 20.39 -0.09 3.11
C MET A 187 18.91 -0.22 2.79
N LEU A 188 18.14 -0.89 3.65
CA LEU A 188 16.71 -1.15 3.43
C LEU A 188 15.91 -0.88 4.71
N TYR A 189 14.66 -0.47 4.54
CA TYR A 189 13.66 -0.49 5.60
C TYR A 189 13.11 -1.91 5.72
N LYS A 190 13.23 -2.51 6.90
CA LYS A 190 12.68 -3.82 7.24
C LYS A 190 11.60 -3.64 8.30
N LEU A 191 10.45 -4.28 8.11
CA LEU A 191 9.43 -4.40 9.17
C LEU A 191 10.06 -5.06 10.41
N LYS A 192 9.91 -4.45 11.59
CA LYS A 192 10.46 -5.00 12.84
C LYS A 192 9.77 -6.33 13.17
N ASP A 193 10.50 -7.31 13.69
CA ASP A 193 9.96 -8.67 13.85
C ASP A 193 8.79 -8.76 14.85
N ASN A 194 8.71 -7.82 15.81
CA ASN A 194 7.57 -7.68 16.73
C ASN A 194 6.28 -7.19 16.03
N ALA A 195 6.39 -6.41 14.95
CA ALA A 195 5.24 -5.99 14.15
C ALA A 195 4.72 -7.11 13.22
N ILE A 196 5.55 -8.10 12.90
CA ILE A 196 5.16 -9.24 12.04
C ILE A 196 4.12 -10.13 12.73
N GLY A 197 4.19 -10.27 14.07
CA GLY A 197 3.21 -11.06 14.84
C GLY A 197 1.77 -10.55 14.68
N ASN A 198 1.61 -9.22 14.69
CA ASN A 198 0.31 -8.57 14.49
C ASN A 198 -0.12 -8.52 13.01
N LEU A 199 0.78 -8.81 12.07
CA LEU A 199 0.51 -8.81 10.63
C LEU A 199 0.19 -10.21 10.07
N MET A 200 0.08 -11.23 10.93
CA MET A 200 -0.64 -12.46 10.58
C MET A 200 -2.14 -12.17 10.61
N GLU A 201 -2.59 -11.47 9.57
CA GLU A 201 -4.00 -11.23 9.30
C GLU A 201 -4.72 -12.57 9.17
N SER A 202 -5.41 -12.96 10.24
CA SER A 202 -6.18 -14.20 10.24
C SER A 202 -7.29 -14.08 9.20
N ILE A 203 -7.63 -15.19 8.53
CA ILE A 203 -8.75 -15.20 7.56
C ILE A 203 -10.04 -14.72 8.23
N SER A 204 -10.19 -14.90 9.55
CA SER A 204 -11.24 -14.29 10.36
C SER A 204 -11.10 -12.77 10.46
N ALA A 205 -9.94 -12.21 10.83
CA ALA A 205 -9.76 -10.75 10.92
C ALA A 205 -10.04 -10.03 9.58
N PHE A 206 -9.49 -10.52 8.47
CA PHE A 206 -9.79 -9.99 7.13
C PHE A 206 -11.29 -10.08 6.80
N ARG A 207 -11.93 -11.20 7.13
CA ARG A 207 -13.39 -11.35 6.93
C ARG A 207 -14.20 -10.46 7.85
N THR A 208 -13.77 -10.23 9.08
CA THR A 208 -14.39 -9.27 9.99
C THR A 208 -14.30 -7.88 9.41
N GLU A 209 -13.13 -7.44 8.92
CA GLU A 209 -12.95 -6.10 8.31
C GLU A 209 -13.72 -5.92 6.99
N ILE A 210 -13.84 -6.98 6.19
CA ILE A 210 -14.67 -6.93 4.97
C ILE A 210 -16.18 -6.95 5.31
N ASN A 211 -16.58 -7.54 6.42
CA ASN A 211 -17.98 -7.64 6.85
C ASN A 211 -18.42 -6.53 7.83
N SER A 212 -17.48 -5.83 8.49
CA SER A 212 -17.70 -4.76 9.47
C SER A 212 -18.18 -3.45 8.83
N ASN A 213 -18.53 -3.49 7.54
CA ASN A 213 -18.95 -2.33 6.79
C ASN A 213 -20.13 -1.63 7.46
N ASP A 214 -19.86 -0.43 7.97
CA ASP A 214 -20.76 0.70 7.80
C ASP A 214 -21.41 0.60 6.41
N SER A 215 -22.74 0.48 6.41
CA SER A 215 -23.59 -0.24 5.43
C SER A 215 -23.50 0.09 3.92
N ASN A 216 -22.59 1.00 3.55
CA ASN A 216 -22.50 1.63 2.23
C ASN A 216 -21.41 1.06 1.29
N TRP A 217 -20.51 0.18 1.76
CA TRP A 217 -19.48 -0.43 0.90
C TRP A 217 -19.92 -1.79 0.30
N MET A 218 -19.51 -2.04 -0.95
CA MET A 218 -19.77 -3.28 -1.67
C MET A 218 -18.52 -3.80 -2.38
N ASN A 219 -18.22 -5.09 -2.22
CA ASN A 219 -17.09 -5.72 -2.90
C ASN A 219 -17.50 -6.23 -4.29
N VAL A 220 -16.81 -5.74 -5.31
CA VAL A 220 -16.94 -6.17 -6.71
C VAL A 220 -15.64 -6.82 -7.14
N GLY A 221 -15.73 -7.99 -7.77
CA GLY A 221 -14.59 -8.72 -8.30
C GLY A 221 -14.35 -8.40 -9.77
N TYR A 222 -13.09 -8.32 -10.18
CA TYR A 222 -12.71 -8.27 -11.59
C TYR A 222 -11.58 -9.25 -11.91
N VAL A 223 -11.78 -10.05 -12.95
CA VAL A 223 -10.82 -11.03 -13.45
C VAL A 223 -10.39 -10.63 -14.86
N ARG A 224 -9.08 -10.57 -15.12
CA ARG A 224 -8.57 -10.30 -16.48
C ARG A 224 -7.47 -11.26 -16.88
N LYS A 225 -7.63 -11.89 -18.04
CA LYS A 225 -6.57 -12.69 -18.68
C LYS A 225 -6.25 -12.15 -20.08
N SER A 226 -4.96 -12.04 -20.39
CA SER A 226 -4.50 -11.78 -21.75
C SER A 226 -4.64 -13.02 -22.62
N SER A 227 -4.89 -12.82 -23.91
CA SER A 227 -4.68 -13.83 -24.95
C SER A 227 -3.30 -14.47 -24.85
N GLY A 228 -3.25 -15.79 -25.04
CA GLY A 228 -2.06 -16.62 -24.87
C GLY A 228 -2.20 -17.97 -25.58
N ILE A 229 -1.16 -18.79 -25.52
CA ILE A 229 -1.06 -20.07 -26.23
C ILE A 229 -1.85 -21.22 -25.57
N GLU A 230 -2.46 -21.01 -24.41
CA GLU A 230 -3.24 -22.04 -23.74
C GLU A 230 -4.60 -22.28 -24.43
N SER A 231 -5.08 -23.53 -24.36
CA SER A 231 -6.37 -23.92 -24.96
C SER A 231 -7.56 -23.22 -24.29
N VAL A 232 -8.66 -23.07 -25.04
CA VAL A 232 -9.92 -22.46 -24.59
C VAL A 232 -10.39 -23.07 -23.26
N ALA A 233 -10.47 -24.40 -23.16
CA ALA A 233 -10.85 -25.09 -21.93
C ALA A 233 -9.89 -24.84 -20.76
N THR A 234 -8.58 -24.71 -21.02
CA THR A 234 -7.60 -24.35 -19.98
C THR A 234 -7.81 -22.91 -19.51
N ARG A 235 -8.09 -21.99 -20.44
CA ARG A 235 -8.36 -20.59 -20.15
C ARG A 235 -9.63 -20.41 -19.33
N GLN A 236 -10.73 -21.07 -19.71
CA GLN A 236 -11.99 -21.11 -18.97
C GLN A 236 -11.78 -21.57 -17.53
N ARG A 237 -11.20 -22.77 -17.33
CA ARG A 237 -10.92 -23.34 -16.01
C ARG A 237 -10.05 -22.42 -15.13
N LEU A 238 -9.13 -21.67 -15.75
CA LEU A 238 -8.30 -20.70 -15.02
C LEU A 238 -9.06 -19.43 -14.64
N LEU A 239 -9.96 -18.93 -15.50
CA LEU A 239 -10.83 -17.78 -15.21
C LEU A 239 -11.83 -18.12 -14.09
N GLU A 240 -12.52 -19.26 -14.19
CA GLU A 240 -13.43 -19.78 -13.16
C GLU A 240 -12.71 -19.96 -11.81
N ALA A 241 -11.48 -20.50 -11.81
CA ALA A 241 -10.67 -20.61 -10.60
C ALA A 241 -10.16 -19.27 -10.03
N MET A 242 -10.22 -18.18 -10.81
CA MET A 242 -9.97 -16.80 -10.33
C MET A 242 -11.26 -16.18 -9.78
N ILE A 243 -12.40 -16.35 -10.48
CA ILE A 243 -13.74 -15.94 -10.05
C ILE A 243 -14.08 -16.56 -8.68
N MET A 244 -13.93 -17.88 -8.55
CA MET A 244 -14.18 -18.62 -7.30
C MET A 244 -13.25 -18.18 -6.14
N LYS A 245 -12.08 -17.59 -6.42
CA LYS A 245 -11.23 -17.01 -5.37
C LYS A 245 -11.76 -15.65 -4.91
N LEU A 246 -12.24 -14.81 -5.83
CA LEU A 246 -12.83 -13.52 -5.49
C LEU A 246 -14.09 -13.69 -4.64
N GLY A 247 -15.00 -14.58 -5.03
CA GLY A 247 -16.17 -14.92 -4.20
C GLY A 247 -15.77 -15.46 -2.82
N ASN A 248 -14.98 -16.53 -2.75
CA ASN A 248 -14.72 -17.22 -1.47
C ASN A 248 -13.73 -16.54 -0.51
N ARG A 249 -12.79 -15.72 -1.04
CA ARG A 249 -11.74 -15.08 -0.25
C ARG A 249 -11.95 -13.59 -0.08
N CYS A 250 -12.41 -12.89 -1.12
CA CYS A 250 -12.63 -11.45 -1.10
C CYS A 250 -14.10 -11.06 -0.85
N LEU A 251 -15.00 -12.05 -0.70
CA LEU A 251 -16.44 -11.86 -0.48
C LEU A 251 -17.07 -10.94 -1.54
N CYS A 252 -16.57 -11.01 -2.78
CA CYS A 252 -17.14 -10.27 -3.90
C CYS A 252 -18.55 -10.77 -4.19
N ARG A 253 -19.53 -9.86 -4.18
CA ARG A 253 -20.94 -10.20 -4.46
C ARG A 253 -21.21 -10.37 -5.96
N TYR A 254 -20.53 -9.55 -6.76
CA TYR A 254 -20.54 -9.58 -8.22
C TYR A 254 -19.11 -9.76 -8.70
N VAL A 255 -18.89 -10.55 -9.75
CA VAL A 255 -17.57 -10.80 -10.34
C VAL A 255 -17.65 -10.73 -11.86
N PHE A 256 -16.94 -9.77 -12.44
CA PHE A 256 -16.86 -9.56 -13.89
C PHE A 256 -15.55 -10.10 -14.45
N ALA A 257 -15.53 -10.51 -15.73
CA ALA A 257 -14.35 -11.13 -16.33
C ALA A 257 -14.10 -10.71 -17.78
N SER A 258 -12.91 -10.15 -18.04
CA SER A 258 -12.39 -10.02 -19.41
C SER A 258 -11.51 -11.22 -19.76
N THR A 259 -11.93 -11.96 -20.78
CA THR A 259 -11.38 -13.28 -21.09
C THR A 259 -10.13 -13.23 -21.96
N SER A 260 -9.92 -12.13 -22.71
CA SER A 260 -8.90 -12.01 -23.75
C SER A 260 -8.29 -10.62 -23.98
N SER A 261 -8.58 -9.61 -23.14
CA SER A 261 -7.98 -8.27 -23.25
C SER A 261 -6.50 -8.23 -22.83
N THR A 262 -5.68 -7.35 -23.42
CA THR A 262 -4.27 -7.18 -23.00
C THR A 262 -4.15 -6.25 -21.79
N SER A 263 -3.02 -6.29 -21.07
CA SER A 263 -2.83 -5.39 -19.92
C SER A 263 -2.68 -3.91 -20.30
N SER A 264 -2.43 -3.63 -21.57
CA SER A 264 -2.25 -2.28 -22.14
C SER A 264 -3.44 -1.82 -22.97
N SER A 265 -4.48 -2.64 -23.13
CA SER A 265 -5.75 -2.18 -23.72
C SER A 265 -6.47 -1.27 -22.73
N PRO A 266 -6.95 -0.08 -23.15
CA PRO A 266 -7.61 0.88 -22.26
C PRO A 266 -8.78 0.23 -21.52
N ILE A 267 -8.92 0.47 -20.22
CA ILE A 267 -9.92 -0.21 -19.38
C ILE A 267 -11.33 0.00 -19.93
N LEU A 268 -11.65 1.25 -20.28
CA LEU A 268 -12.95 1.65 -20.83
C LEU A 268 -13.27 1.00 -22.19
N GLU A 269 -12.26 0.54 -22.93
CA GLU A 269 -12.42 -0.03 -24.28
C GLU A 269 -12.44 -1.56 -24.31
N ARG A 270 -12.23 -2.23 -23.17
CA ARG A 270 -12.15 -3.69 -23.11
C ARG A 270 -13.47 -4.32 -23.46
N ASP A 271 -13.39 -5.42 -24.21
CA ASP A 271 -14.52 -6.27 -24.59
C ASP A 271 -15.57 -5.62 -25.52
N PHE A 272 -15.48 -4.31 -25.88
CA PHE A 272 -16.39 -3.65 -26.85
C PHE A 272 -16.57 -4.38 -28.19
N LEU A 273 -15.51 -5.03 -28.69
CA LEU A 273 -15.50 -5.75 -29.97
C LEU A 273 -15.74 -7.26 -29.82
N ALA A 274 -15.99 -7.77 -28.61
CA ALA A 274 -16.07 -9.20 -28.33
C ALA A 274 -17.27 -9.90 -29.01
N ASP A 275 -18.36 -9.17 -29.28
CA ASP A 275 -19.57 -9.72 -29.90
C ASP A 275 -19.61 -9.62 -31.43
N ASN A 276 -18.85 -8.71 -32.05
CA ASN A 276 -19.04 -8.33 -33.47
C ASN A 276 -18.02 -8.92 -34.45
N ASN A 277 -17.05 -9.73 -34.00
CA ASN A 277 -15.97 -10.22 -34.86
C ASN A 277 -15.61 -11.71 -34.67
N THR A 278 -16.62 -12.57 -34.60
CA THR A 278 -16.44 -14.04 -34.58
C THR A 278 -16.22 -14.62 -35.98
N ASN A 279 -15.00 -14.50 -36.49
CA ASN A 279 -14.40 -15.51 -37.38
C ASN A 279 -13.33 -16.37 -36.65
N GLY A 280 -13.27 -16.28 -35.31
CA GLY A 280 -12.41 -17.12 -34.48
C GLY A 280 -13.20 -17.83 -33.38
N ASN A 281 -13.38 -19.14 -33.52
CA ASN A 281 -14.04 -20.05 -32.55
C ASN A 281 -13.32 -20.21 -31.18
N ASN A 282 -12.47 -19.25 -30.80
CA ASN A 282 -11.50 -19.37 -29.70
C ASN A 282 -11.68 -18.38 -28.55
N ASN A 283 -12.67 -17.49 -28.62
CA ASN A 283 -12.96 -16.52 -27.56
C ASN A 283 -14.08 -17.01 -26.65
N ILE A 284 -13.81 -17.00 -25.34
CA ILE A 284 -14.79 -17.33 -24.30
C ILE A 284 -15.60 -16.07 -24.03
N LYS A 285 -16.94 -16.14 -24.09
CA LYS A 285 -17.79 -15.03 -23.65
C LYS A 285 -17.80 -14.99 -22.12
N ALA A 286 -17.77 -13.80 -21.52
CA ALA A 286 -17.77 -13.68 -20.07
C ALA A 286 -19.02 -14.32 -19.43
N THR A 287 -20.16 -14.26 -20.13
CA THR A 287 -21.44 -14.87 -19.78
C THR A 287 -21.44 -16.41 -19.78
N SER A 288 -20.44 -17.07 -20.37
CA SER A 288 -20.32 -18.54 -20.34
C SER A 288 -19.41 -19.05 -19.21
N LEU A 289 -18.91 -18.18 -18.34
CA LEU A 289 -18.10 -18.54 -17.18
C LEU A 289 -19.01 -18.73 -15.95
N ALA A 290 -18.79 -19.81 -15.20
CA ALA A 290 -19.54 -20.04 -13.96
C ALA A 290 -19.30 -18.92 -12.94
N HIS A 291 -20.38 -18.40 -12.35
CA HIS A 291 -20.39 -17.31 -11.36
C HIS A 291 -19.77 -15.99 -11.86
N CYS A 292 -19.93 -15.69 -13.15
CA CYS A 292 -19.53 -14.43 -13.76
C CYS A 292 -20.77 -13.57 -14.08
N ASP A 293 -20.77 -12.32 -13.65
CA ASP A 293 -21.88 -11.37 -13.83
C ASP A 293 -21.79 -10.56 -15.13
N GLY A 294 -20.69 -10.69 -15.89
CA GLY A 294 -20.51 -10.02 -17.18
C GLY A 294 -19.04 -9.78 -17.55
N ASP A 295 -18.81 -9.05 -18.63
CA ASP A 295 -17.49 -8.62 -19.09
C ASP A 295 -17.05 -7.27 -18.49
N THR A 296 -16.01 -6.63 -19.05
CA THR A 296 -15.59 -5.30 -18.56
C THR A 296 -16.64 -4.21 -18.80
N GLN A 297 -17.45 -4.30 -19.86
CA GLN A 297 -18.47 -3.29 -20.16
C GLN A 297 -19.64 -3.40 -19.17
N ALA A 298 -20.09 -4.63 -18.89
CA ALA A 298 -21.05 -4.89 -17.82
C ALA A 298 -20.52 -4.43 -16.43
N MET A 299 -19.22 -4.57 -16.18
CA MET A 299 -18.60 -4.05 -14.95
C MET A 299 -18.65 -2.52 -14.87
N ILE A 300 -18.28 -1.83 -15.95
CA ILE A 300 -18.29 -0.36 -16.05
C ILE A 300 -19.71 0.15 -15.83
N ASP A 301 -20.68 -0.40 -16.56
CA ASP A 301 -22.10 -0.05 -16.43
C ASP A 301 -22.64 -0.28 -15.01
N PHE A 302 -22.28 -1.41 -14.39
CA PHE A 302 -22.64 -1.72 -13.00
C PHE A 302 -22.03 -0.75 -11.98
N ILE A 303 -20.79 -0.30 -12.20
CA ILE A 303 -20.11 0.68 -11.32
C ILE A 303 -20.77 2.05 -11.46
N GLY A 304 -20.97 2.53 -12.70
CA GLY A 304 -21.54 3.83 -12.98
C GLY A 304 -22.99 4.00 -12.49
N HIS A 305 -23.76 2.91 -12.47
CA HIS A 305 -25.12 2.88 -11.90
C HIS A 305 -25.16 2.54 -10.40
N SER A 306 -24.02 2.28 -9.75
CA SER A 306 -23.99 1.92 -8.33
C SER A 306 -24.09 3.13 -7.42
N ILE A 307 -25.14 3.17 -6.59
CA ILE A 307 -25.27 4.14 -5.49
C ILE A 307 -24.41 3.79 -4.26
N LYS A 308 -23.80 2.60 -4.23
CA LYS A 308 -22.92 2.14 -3.15
C LYS A 308 -21.46 2.41 -3.49
N LYS A 309 -20.64 2.65 -2.46
CA LYS A 309 -19.18 2.74 -2.63
C LYS A 309 -18.61 1.37 -2.99
N ILE A 310 -17.78 1.29 -4.03
CA ILE A 310 -17.27 0.01 -4.54
C ILE A 310 -15.82 -0.22 -4.12
N ARG A 311 -15.56 -1.40 -3.54
CA ARG A 311 -14.20 -1.96 -3.37
C ARG A 311 -13.94 -2.94 -4.51
N LEU A 312 -13.09 -2.57 -5.46
CA LEU A 312 -12.76 -3.39 -6.63
C LEU A 312 -11.59 -4.36 -6.33
N CYS A 313 -11.91 -5.65 -6.20
CA CYS A 313 -10.94 -6.71 -5.97
C CYS A 313 -10.50 -7.33 -7.30
N VAL A 314 -9.27 -7.05 -7.74
CA VAL A 314 -8.76 -7.47 -9.06
C VAL A 314 -7.84 -8.68 -8.97
N ILE A 315 -8.08 -9.71 -9.79
CA ILE A 315 -7.07 -10.75 -10.08
C ILE A 315 -6.65 -10.67 -11.55
N SER A 316 -5.41 -10.22 -11.77
CA SER A 316 -4.73 -10.29 -13.06
C SER A 316 -3.21 -10.32 -12.88
N TYR A 317 -2.48 -10.66 -13.95
CA TYR A 317 -1.01 -10.65 -13.96
C TYR A 317 -0.41 -9.25 -13.75
N ALA A 318 -1.10 -8.20 -14.21
CA ALA A 318 -0.61 -6.82 -14.24
C ALA A 318 -1.50 -5.85 -13.45
N GLY A 319 -2.29 -6.35 -12.48
CA GLY A 319 -3.34 -5.56 -11.86
C GLY A 319 -4.43 -5.14 -12.86
N LEU A 320 -5.03 -3.97 -12.65
CA LEU A 320 -6.13 -3.46 -13.48
C LEU A 320 -5.66 -3.05 -14.89
N SER A 321 -4.54 -2.36 -15.00
CA SER A 321 -3.87 -2.01 -16.26
C SER A 321 -2.37 -1.83 -16.02
N ASN A 322 -1.56 -1.97 -17.07
CA ASN A 322 -0.12 -1.64 -17.02
C ASN A 322 0.18 -0.19 -17.38
N ASN A 323 -0.85 0.59 -17.73
CA ASN A 323 -0.79 2.03 -17.95
C ASN A 323 -1.42 2.74 -16.74
N SER A 324 -0.65 3.57 -16.02
CA SER A 324 -1.14 4.33 -14.87
C SER A 324 -2.18 5.38 -15.23
N ASP A 325 -2.07 5.96 -16.43
CA ASP A 325 -2.88 7.08 -16.86
C ASP A 325 -4.28 6.58 -17.26
N ASP A 326 -4.34 5.39 -17.86
CA ASP A 326 -5.57 4.61 -18.11
C ASP A 326 -6.33 4.27 -16.82
N VAL A 327 -5.63 3.83 -15.76
CA VAL A 327 -6.24 3.66 -14.43
C VAL A 327 -6.75 4.99 -13.87
N ALA A 328 -5.98 6.07 -14.01
CA ALA A 328 -6.40 7.39 -13.52
C ALA A 328 -7.59 7.97 -14.30
N ILE A 329 -7.71 7.68 -15.60
CA ILE A 329 -8.88 8.03 -16.43
C ILE A 329 -10.10 7.23 -15.95
N PHE A 330 -9.97 5.91 -15.80
CA PHE A 330 -11.04 5.04 -15.32
C PHE A 330 -11.58 5.48 -13.95
N LEU A 331 -10.70 5.77 -12.98
CA LEU A 331 -11.10 6.22 -11.63
C LEU A 331 -11.70 7.64 -11.62
N LYS A 332 -11.37 8.51 -12.59
CA LYS A 332 -12.00 9.84 -12.72
C LYS A 332 -13.37 9.78 -13.39
N TYR A 333 -13.56 8.82 -14.29
CA TYR A 333 -14.82 8.60 -14.98
C TYR A 333 -15.86 8.02 -14.01
N GLU A 334 -15.47 6.99 -13.26
CA GLU A 334 -16.29 6.33 -12.24
C GLU A 334 -16.24 7.07 -10.89
N LYS A 335 -17.09 8.08 -10.72
CA LYS A 335 -17.19 8.91 -9.49
C LYS A 335 -17.50 8.14 -8.19
N CYS A 336 -17.72 6.83 -8.23
CA CYS A 336 -18.08 5.97 -7.09
C CYS A 336 -16.88 5.32 -6.37
N PHE A 337 -15.65 5.57 -6.82
CA PHE A 337 -14.41 5.13 -6.14
C PHE A 337 -13.87 6.18 -5.15
N SER A 338 -14.56 6.38 -4.02
CA SER A 338 -14.16 7.32 -2.93
C SER A 338 -13.99 6.62 -1.58
#